data_AF-A0A7C3CAI2-F1
#
_entry.id   AF-A0A7C3CAI2-F1
#
_cell.length_a   1.000
_cell.length_b   1.000
_cell.length_c   1.000
_cell.angle_alpha   90.00
_cell.angle_beta   90.00
_cell.angle_gamma   90.00
#
_symmetry.space_group_name_H-M   'P 1'
#
loop_
_entity.id
_entity.type
_entity.pdbx_description
1 polymer ?
#
loop_
_entity_poly.entity_id
_entity_poly.type
_entity_poly.pdbx_seq_one_letter_code
_entity_poly.pdbx_strand_id
1 'polypeptide(L)'
;MNLQWAGVVLALVTFVTIGLGHVMVRRFHAQWGTRPAIPFFALSVVVLAAAFASASDLLSAVFGITAITLFWDGVEIFRQEKRMRHSK
;
A
#
# COMPACT_ATOMS: atom_id res chain seq x y z
N MET A 1 -14.26 -11.68 -30.09
CA MET A 1 -13.09 -11.08 -29.40
C MET A 1 -13.32 -11.21 -27.91
N ASN A 2 -12.34 -11.69 -27.15
CA ASN A 2 -12.44 -11.77 -25.68
C ASN A 2 -11.75 -10.53 -25.07
N LEU A 3 -12.45 -9.80 -24.20
CA LEU A 3 -11.94 -8.55 -23.62
C LEU A 3 -11.05 -8.84 -22.41
N GLN A 4 -9.85 -8.22 -22.37
CA GLN A 4 -8.84 -8.43 -21.33
C GLN A 4 -9.05 -7.47 -20.16
N TRP A 5 -9.90 -7.86 -19.20
CA TRP A 5 -10.26 -7.02 -18.05
C TRP A 5 -9.16 -6.86 -17.00
N ALA A 6 -8.18 -7.76 -16.96
CA ALA A 6 -7.11 -7.75 -15.96
C ALA A 6 -6.36 -6.41 -15.90
N GLY A 7 -6.05 -5.83 -17.06
CA GLY A 7 -5.35 -4.54 -17.12
C GLY A 7 -6.12 -3.40 -16.45
N VAL A 8 -7.43 -3.31 -16.70
CA VAL A 8 -8.30 -2.29 -16.10
C VAL A 8 -8.39 -2.47 -14.58
N VAL A 9 -8.57 -3.72 -14.13
CA VAL A 9 -8.65 -4.05 -12.70
C VAL A 9 -7.35 -3.68 -11.98
N LEU A 10 -6.19 -4.09 -12.51
CA LEU A 10 -4.89 -3.82 -11.88
C LEU A 10 -4.54 -2.32 -11.88
N ALA A 11 -4.90 -1.59 -12.94
CA ALA A 11 -4.73 -0.14 -12.97
C ALA A 11 -5.56 0.56 -11.89
N LEU A 12 -6.84 0.16 -11.75
CA LEU A 12 -7.73 0.72 -10.73
C LEU A 12 -7.23 0.40 -9.32
N VAL A 13 -6.85 -0.86 -9.05
CA VAL A 13 -6.29 -1.28 -7.76
C VAL A 13 -5.04 -0.44 -7.43
N THR A 14 -4.12 -0.30 -8.37
CA THR A 14 -2.88 0.49 -8.17
C THR A 14 -3.20 1.94 -7.83
N PHE A 15 -4.09 2.59 -8.58
CA PHE A 15 -4.44 3.99 -8.35
C PHE A 15 -5.11 4.18 -6.98
N VAL A 16 -6.04 3.30 -6.62
CA VAL A 16 -6.76 3.36 -5.36
C VAL A 16 -5.83 3.11 -4.17
N THR A 17 -4.96 2.09 -4.22
CA THR A 17 -4.07 1.78 -3.09
C THR A 17 -3.06 2.91 -2.86
N ILE A 18 -2.45 3.47 -3.90
CA ILE A 18 -1.54 4.63 -3.79
C ILE A 18 -2.29 5.86 -3.28
N GLY A 19 -3.47 6.16 -3.84
CA GLY A 19 -4.26 7.33 -3.45
C GLY A 19 -4.70 7.30 -1.99
N LEU A 20 -5.21 6.15 -1.53
CA LEU A 20 -5.60 5.95 -0.13
C LEU A 20 -4.39 5.98 0.79
N GLY A 21 -3.29 5.33 0.41
CA GLY A 21 -2.04 5.32 1.15
C GLY A 21 -1.54 6.73 1.47
N HIS A 22 -1.48 7.61 0.47
CA HIS A 22 -1.05 9.01 0.65
C HIS A 22 -1.92 9.83 1.62
N VAL A 23 -3.23 9.58 1.67
CA VAL A 23 -4.12 10.25 2.62
C VAL A 23 -3.93 9.66 4.02
N MET A 24 -3.89 8.33 4.14
CA MET A 24 -3.73 7.62 5.41
C MET A 24 -2.41 7.95 6.09
N VAL A 25 -1.30 7.91 5.36
CA VAL A 25 0.06 8.16 5.89
C VAL A 25 0.14 9.53 6.57
N ARG A 26 -0.40 10.59 5.93
CA ARG A 26 -0.40 11.94 6.52
C ARG A 26 -1.27 12.02 7.76
N ARG A 27 -2.45 11.42 7.73
CA ARG A 27 -3.42 11.48 8.85
C ARG A 27 -2.92 10.70 10.07
N PHE A 28 -2.43 9.48 9.84
CA PHE A 28 -1.86 8.64 10.89
C PHE A 28 -0.59 9.22 11.49
N HIS A 29 0.28 9.79 10.65
CA HIS A 29 1.46 10.48 11.15
C HIS A 29 1.11 11.68 12.02
N ALA A 30 0.12 12.49 11.62
CA ALA A 30 -0.30 13.64 12.40
C ALA A 30 -0.86 13.27 13.79
N GLN A 31 -1.48 12.09 13.93
CA GLN A 31 -2.07 11.64 15.19
C GLN A 31 -1.08 10.85 16.08
N TRP A 32 -0.21 10.05 15.49
CA TRP A 32 0.60 9.06 16.22
C TRP A 32 2.10 9.08 15.89
N GLY A 33 2.55 10.02 15.06
CA GLY A 33 3.94 10.10 14.58
C GLY A 33 4.30 8.87 13.74
N THR A 34 5.46 8.26 13.99
CA THR A 34 5.97 7.14 13.18
C THR A 34 5.48 5.76 13.61
N ARG A 35 4.83 5.64 14.78
CA ARG A 35 4.36 4.35 15.34
C ARG A 35 3.47 3.54 14.39
N PRO A 36 2.56 4.15 13.60
CA PRO A 36 1.70 3.40 12.68
C PRO A 36 2.47 2.68 11.57
N ALA A 37 3.75 2.95 11.31
CA ALA A 37 4.48 2.25 10.25
C ALA A 37 4.62 0.73 10.49
N ILE A 38 4.73 0.30 11.75
CA ILE A 38 4.89 -1.12 12.12
C ILE A 38 3.71 -1.96 11.62
N PRO A 39 2.43 -1.62 11.91
CA PRO A 39 1.31 -2.40 11.40
C PRO A 39 1.20 -2.38 9.87
N PHE A 40 1.65 -1.34 9.16
CA PHE A 40 1.72 -1.35 7.68
C PHE A 40 2.69 -2.41 7.17
N PHE A 41 3.87 -2.52 7.77
CA PHE A 41 4.83 -3.56 7.40
C PHE A 41 4.30 -4.96 7.73
N ALA A 42 3.73 -5.16 8.92
CA ALA A 42 3.14 -6.44 9.30
C ALA A 42 2.01 -6.85 8.33
N LEU A 43 1.12 -5.92 8.01
CA LEU A 43 0.02 -6.15 7.06
C LEU A 43 0.57 -6.45 5.65
N SER A 44 1.60 -5.73 5.20
CA SER A 44 2.21 -5.98 3.89
C SER A 44 2.73 -7.41 3.74
N VAL A 45 3.35 -7.98 4.78
CA VAL A 45 3.84 -9.37 4.78
C VAL A 45 2.69 -10.37 4.72
N VAL A 46 1.62 -10.14 5.48
CA VAL A 46 0.42 -10.99 5.46
C VAL A 46 -0.25 -10.98 4.09
N VAL A 47 -0.41 -9.79 3.48
CA VAL A 47 -1.01 -9.66 2.15
C VAL A 47 -0.10 -10.27 1.08
N LEU A 48 1.22 -10.13 1.21
CA LEU A 48 2.18 -10.78 0.31
C LEU A 48 2.10 -12.31 0.39
N ALA A 49 1.95 -12.87 1.59
CA ALA A 49 1.72 -14.32 1.75
C ALA A 49 0.41 -14.76 1.07
N ALA A 50 -0.64 -13.95 1.15
CA ALA A 50 -1.90 -14.22 0.44
C ALA A 50 -1.75 -14.18 -1.10
N ALA A 51 -0.84 -13.36 -1.64
CA ALA A 51 -0.52 -13.36 -3.06
C ALA A 51 0.02 -14.71 -3.54
N PHE A 52 0.90 -15.35 -2.76
CA PHE A 52 1.42 -16.69 -3.08
C PHE A 52 0.36 -17.80 -2.94
N ALA A 53 -0.63 -17.62 -2.05
CA ALA A 53 -1.72 -18.57 -1.85
C ALA A 53 -2.93 -18.35 -2.78
N SER A 54 -2.83 -17.45 -3.75
CA SER A 54 -3.96 -17.06 -4.61
C SER A 54 -4.30 -18.10 -5.67
N ALA A 55 -5.60 -18.26 -5.94
CA ALA A 55 -6.13 -19.22 -6.91
C ALA A 55 -6.05 -18.77 -8.38
N SER A 56 -5.61 -17.53 -8.64
CA SER A 56 -5.44 -17.01 -10.01
C SER A 56 -4.38 -15.91 -10.06
N ASP A 57 -3.78 -15.73 -11.23
CA ASP A 57 -2.78 -14.70 -11.48
C ASP A 57 -3.34 -13.29 -11.23
N LEU A 58 -4.59 -13.03 -11.60
CA LEU A 58 -5.23 -11.74 -11.36
C LEU A 58 -5.33 -11.43 -9.87
N LEU A 59 -5.79 -12.40 -9.06
CA LEU A 59 -5.90 -12.22 -7.62
C LEU A 59 -4.53 -12.10 -6.95
N SER A 60 -3.57 -12.92 -7.40
CA SER A 60 -2.18 -12.84 -6.95
C SER A 60 -1.58 -11.46 -7.22
N ALA A 61 -1.80 -10.91 -8.42
CA ALA A 61 -1.34 -9.58 -8.79
C ALA A 61 -2.01 -8.46 -7.97
N VAL A 62 -3.32 -8.56 -7.69
CA VAL A 62 -4.03 -7.60 -6.83
C VAL A 62 -3.42 -7.58 -5.42
N PHE A 63 -3.18 -8.74 -4.82
CA PHE A 63 -2.52 -8.82 -3.51
C PHE A 63 -1.06 -8.36 -3.57
N GLY A 64 -0.32 -8.69 -4.62
CA GLY A 64 1.06 -8.24 -4.81
C GLY A 64 1.17 -6.71 -4.88
N ILE A 65 0.32 -6.06 -5.68
CA ILE A 65 0.24 -4.59 -5.75
C ILE A 65 -0.10 -4.02 -4.38
N THR A 66 -1.14 -4.55 -3.74
CA THR A 66 -1.60 -4.06 -2.43
C THR A 66 -0.51 -4.19 -1.36
N ALA A 67 0.19 -5.32 -1.31
CA ALA A 67 1.28 -5.58 -0.37
C ALA A 67 2.43 -4.58 -0.56
N ILE A 68 2.88 -4.36 -1.81
CA ILE A 68 3.95 -3.42 -2.12
C ILE A 68 3.54 -1.99 -1.75
N THR A 69 2.30 -1.59 -2.05
CA THR A 69 1.82 -0.24 -1.68
C THR A 69 1.71 -0.05 -0.18
N LEU A 70 1.25 -1.06 0.58
CA LEU A 70 1.22 -1.00 2.05
C LEU A 70 2.63 -0.93 2.65
N PHE A 71 3.58 -1.68 2.10
CA PHE A 71 4.97 -1.59 2.53
C PHE A 71 5.52 -0.17 2.29
N TRP A 72 5.25 0.39 1.10
CA TRP A 72 5.66 1.75 0.76
C TRP A 72 5.01 2.79 1.67
N ASP A 73 3.74 2.65 2.04
CA ASP A 73 3.07 3.53 2.99
C ASP A 73 3.76 3.54 4.36
N GLY A 74 4.20 2.37 4.85
CA GLY A 74 5.01 2.25 6.06
C GLY A 74 6.32 3.05 5.97
N VAL A 75 7.02 2.97 4.84
CA VAL A 75 8.22 3.78 4.57
C VAL A 75 7.90 5.27 4.52
N GLU A 76 6.80 5.64 3.87
CA GLU A 76 6.39 7.03 3.68
C GLU A 76 6.04 7.71 5.01
N ILE A 77 5.53 6.98 6.01
CA ILE A 77 5.33 7.50 7.37
C ILE A 77 6.64 8.03 7.97
N PHE A 78 7.76 7.30 7.83
CA PHE A 78 9.07 7.78 8.31
C PHE A 78 9.59 8.95 7.47
N ARG A 79 9.28 8.98 6.17
CA ARG A 79 9.64 10.11 5.30
C ARG A 79 8.83 11.36 5.66
N GLN A 80 7.57 11.20 6.07
CA GLN A 80 6.74 12.31 6.55
C GLN A 80 7.32 12.96 7.81
N GLU A 81 7.81 12.18 8.77
CA GLU A 81 8.50 12.72 9.95
C GLU A 81 9.66 13.64 9.56
N LYS A 82 10.48 13.23 8.59
CA LYS A 82 11.59 14.05 8.08
C LYS A 82 11.09 15.35 7.44
N ARG A 83 10.03 15.30 6.64
CA ARG A 83 9.42 16.50 6.03
C ARG A 83 8.92 17.49 7.08
N MET A 84 8.29 16.99 8.14
CA MET A 84 7.79 17.83 9.24
C MET A 84 8.92 18.48 10.04
N ARG A 85 10.06 17.79 10.22
CA ARG A 85 11.24 18.33 10.90
C ARG A 85 11.93 19.46 10.12
N HIS A 86 11.91 19.42 8.79
CA HIS A 86 12.49 20.48 7.95
C HIS A 86 11.59 21.71 7.80
N SER A 87 10.31 21.60 8.15
CA SER A 87 9.34 22.70 8.09
C SER A 87 9.23 23.48 9.41
N LYS A 88 9.98 23.08 10.45
CA LYS A 88 10.10 23.79 11.74
C LYS A 88 11.44 24.48 11.81
#